data_AF-A0A847AXF0-F1
#
_entry.id   AF-A0A847AXF0-F1
#
_cell.length_a   1.000
_cell.length_b   1.000
_cell.length_c   1.000
_cell.angle_alpha   90.00
_cell.angle_beta   90.00
_cell.angle_gamma   90.00
#
_symmetry.space_group_name_H-M   'P 1'
#
loop_
_entity.id
_entity.type
_entity.pdbx_description
1 polymer ?
#
loop_
_entity_poly.entity_id
_entity_poly.type
_entity_poly.pdbx_seq_one_letter_code
_entity_poly.pdbx_strand_id
1 'polypeptide(L)'
;MSTSFGGDNIFEAEEGEIEVGKGSPAWMTTYSDLVTQLLIFFVMMFALASTLNELQLREIKRRLEIYAVDNQIEDVLNLEISSKGLTISLSEKLMFDSGEAVIYDEAKLLLADISTEIIDIPNDVRVEGHTDSIPIKTDKFPSNWELSTSRATNVARFLVEELDFPPDRISAGGYSKYQPAVQTAYDNVISDYRQRVRDVPSQYSEALSKAKLEEEKEEIHSLIRAEQYAIQREMQDVLQMQIAAANSDSRKRALNRRVDMIVSRLGAEVEGRGSHALPEENLN
;
A
#
# COMPACT_ATOMS: atom_id res chain seq x y z
N MET A 1 -76.97 5.70 75.45
CA MET A 1 -76.42 7.04 75.20
C MET A 1 -75.02 7.07 75.79
N SER A 2 -73.98 6.93 74.96
CA SER A 2 -72.61 7.44 75.20
C SER A 2 -71.72 6.97 74.04
N THR A 3 -71.77 7.73 72.95
CA THR A 3 -70.67 7.79 71.99
C THR A 3 -69.55 8.60 72.63
N SER A 4 -68.33 8.08 72.65
CA SER A 4 -67.13 8.88 72.86
C SER A 4 -66.17 8.57 71.71
N PHE A 5 -65.78 9.64 71.02
CA PHE A 5 -64.95 9.67 69.83
C PHE A 5 -63.64 10.34 70.23
N GLY A 6 -62.52 9.79 69.77
CA GLY A 6 -61.15 10.27 69.97
C GLY A 6 -60.24 9.07 69.74
N GLY A 7 -59.68 8.86 68.56
CA GLY A 7 -58.86 9.82 67.82
C GLY A 7 -57.41 9.45 68.15
N ASP A 8 -56.78 8.70 67.25
CA ASP A 8 -55.39 8.92 66.81
C ASP A 8 -55.03 7.87 65.76
N ASN A 9 -54.87 8.37 64.53
CA ASN A 9 -54.25 7.66 63.44
C ASN A 9 -52.79 7.42 63.81
N ILE A 10 -52.38 6.16 63.91
CA ILE A 10 -50.98 5.80 63.81
C ILE A 10 -50.90 4.79 62.67
N PHE A 11 -50.58 5.29 61.48
CA PHE A 11 -49.98 4.47 60.45
C PHE A 11 -48.64 4.01 61.05
N GLU A 12 -48.57 2.77 61.53
CA GLU A 12 -47.31 2.08 61.68
C GLU A 12 -46.75 1.92 60.26
N ALA A 13 -45.79 2.78 59.91
CA ALA A 13 -44.92 2.51 58.79
C ALA A 13 -44.15 1.24 59.14
N GLU A 14 -44.47 0.12 58.47
CA GLU A 14 -43.52 -0.98 58.36
C GLU A 14 -42.28 -0.40 57.70
N GLU A 15 -41.26 -0.11 58.50
CA GLU A 15 -39.89 0.03 58.02
C GLU A 15 -39.51 -1.33 57.45
N GLY A 16 -39.81 -1.53 56.16
CA GLY A 16 -39.26 -2.64 55.40
C GLY A 16 -37.75 -2.48 55.43
N GLU A 17 -37.09 -3.24 56.31
CA GLU A 17 -35.65 -3.41 56.27
C GLU A 17 -35.28 -3.79 54.84
N ILE A 18 -34.54 -2.92 54.17
CA ILE A 18 -33.93 -3.27 52.89
C ILE A 18 -32.95 -4.38 53.22
N GLU A 19 -33.31 -5.63 52.94
CA GLU A 19 -32.35 -6.73 53.00
C GLU A 19 -31.25 -6.42 51.99
N VAL A 20 -30.15 -5.86 52.50
CA VAL A 20 -28.91 -5.71 51.75
C VAL A 20 -28.47 -7.12 51.40
N GLY A 21 -28.79 -7.55 50.17
CA GLY A 21 -28.44 -8.88 49.68
C GLY A 21 -26.97 -9.17 49.97
N LYS A 22 -26.70 -10.34 50.56
CA LYS A 22 -25.34 -10.77 50.94
C LYS A 22 -24.34 -10.37 49.86
N GLY A 23 -23.36 -9.56 50.24
CA GLY A 23 -22.30 -9.10 49.35
C GLY A 23 -21.61 -10.26 48.63
N SER A 24 -20.96 -9.94 47.50
CA SER A 24 -20.27 -10.95 46.69
C SER A 24 -19.26 -11.74 47.55
N PRO A 25 -19.12 -13.05 47.34
CA PRO A 25 -18.15 -13.86 48.07
C PRO A 25 -16.73 -13.31 47.90
N ALA A 26 -15.95 -13.29 48.98
CA ALA A 26 -14.60 -12.71 48.99
C ALA A 26 -13.61 -13.36 47.99
N TRP A 27 -13.83 -14.61 47.58
CA TRP A 27 -13.02 -15.26 46.54
C TRP A 27 -13.25 -14.67 45.14
N MET A 28 -14.45 -14.14 44.89
CA MET A 28 -14.85 -13.58 43.61
C MET A 28 -14.03 -12.33 43.25
N THR A 29 -13.62 -11.54 44.25
CA THR A 29 -12.79 -10.35 44.02
C THR A 29 -11.37 -10.73 43.63
N THR A 30 -10.76 -11.73 44.28
CA THR A 30 -9.44 -12.25 43.91
C THR A 30 -9.43 -12.95 42.55
N TYR A 31 -10.51 -13.68 42.24
CA TYR A 31 -10.69 -14.27 40.91
C TYR A 31 -10.83 -13.19 39.84
N SER A 32 -11.65 -12.17 40.10
CA SER A 32 -11.84 -11.06 39.16
C SER A 32 -10.54 -10.28 38.94
N ASP A 33 -9.73 -10.06 39.98
CA ASP A 33 -8.41 -9.42 39.88
C ASP A 33 -7.42 -10.27 39.06
N LEU A 34 -7.37 -11.59 39.26
CA LEU A 34 -6.54 -12.47 38.45
C LEU A 34 -6.96 -12.45 36.97
N VAL A 35 -8.27 -12.48 36.70
CA VAL A 35 -8.80 -12.43 35.34
C VAL A 35 -8.51 -11.09 34.66
N THR A 36 -8.67 -9.97 35.36
CA THR A 36 -8.37 -8.65 34.80
C THR A 36 -6.87 -8.44 34.61
N GLN A 37 -6.02 -8.91 35.54
CA GLN A 37 -4.56 -8.90 35.36
C GLN A 37 -4.13 -9.71 34.15
N LEU A 38 -4.70 -10.90 33.96
CA LEU A 38 -4.42 -11.74 32.79
C LEU A 38 -4.88 -11.07 31.49
N LEU A 39 -6.06 -10.44 31.50
CA LEU A 39 -6.57 -9.70 30.35
C LEU A 39 -5.65 -8.51 29.99
N ILE A 40 -5.27 -7.70 30.98
CA ILE A 40 -4.36 -6.56 30.77
C ILE A 40 -3.01 -7.06 30.27
N PHE A 41 -2.50 -8.16 30.81
CA PHE A 41 -1.25 -8.77 30.36
C PHE A 41 -1.31 -9.17 28.87
N PHE A 42 -2.36 -9.88 28.44
CA PHE A 42 -2.49 -10.29 27.04
C PHE A 42 -2.69 -9.11 26.09
N VAL A 43 -3.46 -8.10 26.48
CA VAL A 43 -3.64 -6.87 25.70
C VAL A 43 -2.31 -6.13 25.54
N MET A 44 -1.54 -6.00 26.63
CA MET A 44 -0.21 -5.40 26.62
C MET A 44 0.77 -6.22 25.77
N MET A 45 0.77 -7.54 25.88
CA MET A 45 1.64 -8.43 25.10
C MET A 45 1.32 -8.34 23.61
N PHE A 46 0.05 -8.29 23.22
CA PHE A 46 -0.36 -8.10 21.84
C PHE A 46 0.07 -6.73 21.29
N ALA A 47 -0.13 -5.67 22.09
CA ALA A 47 0.34 -4.33 21.72
C ALA A 47 1.87 -4.29 21.53
N LEU A 48 2.64 -4.87 22.46
CA LEU A 48 4.10 -4.96 22.36
C LEU A 48 4.57 -5.80 21.16
N ALA A 49 3.90 -6.92 20.88
CA ALA A 49 4.23 -7.73 19.71
C ALA A 49 4.06 -6.93 18.40
N SER A 50 2.97 -6.15 18.30
CA SER A 50 2.72 -5.32 17.12
C SER A 50 3.76 -4.21 16.94
N THR A 51 4.21 -3.58 18.03
CA THR A 51 5.19 -2.49 17.95
C THR A 51 6.59 -3.01 17.66
N LEU A 52 6.98 -4.16 18.19
CA LEU A 52 8.28 -4.78 17.90
C LEU A 52 8.40 -5.16 16.42
N ASN A 53 7.36 -5.75 15.83
CA ASN A 53 7.35 -6.07 14.40
C ASN A 53 7.53 -4.82 13.54
N GLU A 54 6.83 -3.73 13.87
CA GLU A 54 6.93 -2.48 13.10
C GLU A 54 8.35 -1.89 13.20
N LEU A 55 8.97 -1.92 14.39
CA LEU A 55 10.35 -1.46 14.57
C LEU A 55 11.35 -2.29 13.77
N GLN A 56 11.18 -3.62 13.75
CA GLN A 56 12.02 -4.51 12.94
C GLN A 56 11.93 -4.16 11.46
N LEU A 57 10.72 -4.00 10.92
CA LEU A 57 10.51 -3.63 9.52
C LEU A 57 11.13 -2.27 9.17
N ARG A 58 11.00 -1.26 10.06
CA ARG A 58 11.65 0.04 9.88
C ARG A 58 13.16 -0.06 9.82
N GLU A 59 13.76 -0.92 10.64
CA GLU A 59 15.21 -1.09 10.66
C GLU A 59 15.73 -1.79 9.39
N ILE A 60 15.02 -2.82 8.90
CA ILE A 60 15.33 -3.42 7.58
C ILE A 60 15.23 -2.35 6.48
N LYS A 61 14.12 -1.60 6.46
CA LYS A 61 13.90 -0.55 5.47
C LYS A 61 15.08 0.43 5.45
N ARG A 62 15.51 0.88 6.63
CA ARG A 62 16.65 1.80 6.77
C ARG A 62 17.95 1.20 6.22
N ARG A 63 18.24 -0.08 6.48
CA ARG A 63 19.44 -0.75 5.95
C ARG A 63 19.38 -0.88 4.43
N LEU A 64 18.23 -1.23 3.87
CA LEU A 64 18.02 -1.30 2.43
C LEU A 64 18.06 0.09 1.76
N GLU A 65 17.57 1.14 2.42
CA GLU A 65 17.70 2.54 1.92
C GLU A 65 19.17 2.96 1.84
N ILE A 66 19.98 2.64 2.86
CA ILE A 66 21.43 2.92 2.84
C ILE A 66 22.10 2.14 1.71
N TYR A 67 21.80 0.85 1.58
CA TYR A 67 22.31 0.02 0.49
C TYR A 67 21.94 0.61 -0.88
N ALA A 68 20.71 1.11 -1.04
CA ALA A 68 20.27 1.71 -2.30
C ALA A 68 21.11 2.93 -2.69
N VAL A 69 21.41 3.79 -1.71
CA VAL A 69 22.24 4.99 -1.89
C VAL A 69 23.68 4.64 -2.22
N ASP A 70 24.26 3.69 -1.48
CA ASP A 70 25.66 3.28 -1.68
C ASP A 70 25.89 2.66 -3.08
N ASN A 71 24.87 1.98 -3.61
CA ASN A 71 24.92 1.31 -4.91
C ASN A 71 24.29 2.13 -6.06
N GLN A 72 23.80 3.35 -5.81
CA GLN A 72 23.19 4.24 -6.82
C GLN A 72 21.97 3.62 -7.54
N ILE A 73 21.12 2.94 -6.79
CA ILE A 73 19.91 2.25 -7.30
C ILE A 73 18.60 2.81 -6.71
N GLU A 74 18.62 4.02 -6.15
CA GLU A 74 17.47 4.63 -5.48
C GLU A 74 16.29 4.88 -6.44
N ASP A 75 16.55 5.00 -7.74
CA ASP A 75 15.53 5.22 -8.77
C ASP A 75 14.82 3.93 -9.23
N VAL A 76 15.39 2.77 -8.90
CA VAL A 76 14.89 1.45 -9.30
C VAL A 76 14.46 0.57 -8.14
N LEU A 77 14.73 0.99 -6.90
CA LEU A 77 14.32 0.34 -5.66
C LEU A 77 13.41 1.28 -4.85
N ASN A 78 12.14 0.88 -4.68
CA ASN A 78 11.19 1.59 -3.82
C ASN A 78 10.85 0.74 -2.59
N LEU A 79 10.79 1.37 -1.42
CA LEU A 79 10.57 0.71 -0.14
C LEU A 79 9.42 1.38 0.61
N GLU A 80 8.36 0.63 0.89
CA GLU A 80 7.15 1.15 1.54
C GLU A 80 6.75 0.26 2.73
N ILE A 81 6.46 0.87 3.87
CA ILE A 81 5.84 0.17 5.00
C ILE A 81 4.35 0.48 4.99
N SER A 82 3.54 -0.57 4.97
CA SER A 82 2.09 -0.50 5.04
C SER A 82 1.55 -1.40 6.15
N SER A 83 0.23 -1.43 6.33
CA SER A 83 -0.43 -2.38 7.23
C SER A 83 -0.20 -3.85 6.86
N LYS A 84 0.23 -4.14 5.62
CA LYS A 84 0.55 -5.49 5.13
C LYS A 84 2.01 -5.91 5.40
N GLY A 85 2.88 -4.97 5.78
CA GLY A 85 4.31 -5.21 6.00
C GLY A 85 5.21 -4.27 5.19
N LEU A 86 6.46 -4.69 4.99
CA LEU A 86 7.44 -3.99 4.15
C LEU A 86 7.34 -4.49 2.71
N THR A 87 6.99 -3.60 1.79
CA THR A 87 7.01 -3.84 0.35
C THR A 87 8.35 -3.40 -0.21
N ILE A 88 9.01 -4.29 -0.94
CA ILE A 88 10.26 -4.04 -1.67
C ILE A 88 9.94 -4.12 -3.16
N SER A 89 9.86 -2.97 -3.83
CA SER A 89 9.52 -2.87 -5.24
C SER A 89 10.79 -2.64 -6.08
N LEU A 90 11.07 -3.59 -6.97
CA LEU A 90 12.19 -3.54 -7.90
C LEU A 90 11.70 -3.25 -9.31
N SER A 91 12.38 -2.35 -10.02
CA SER A 91 12.09 -2.06 -11.43
C SER A 91 12.32 -3.28 -12.32
N GLU A 92 11.38 -3.56 -13.23
CA GLU A 92 11.50 -4.65 -14.20
C GLU A 92 12.81 -4.58 -15.00
N LYS A 93 13.21 -3.36 -15.40
CA LYS A 93 14.42 -3.13 -16.21
C LYS A 93 15.72 -3.52 -15.51
N LEU A 94 15.69 -3.58 -14.18
CA LEU A 94 16.82 -4.04 -13.37
C LEU A 94 16.91 -5.56 -13.32
N MET A 95 15.80 -6.26 -13.57
CA MET A 95 15.64 -7.68 -13.27
C MET A 95 15.61 -8.57 -14.51
N PHE A 96 14.98 -8.10 -15.60
CA PHE A 96 14.62 -8.92 -16.76
C PHE A 96 14.76 -8.16 -18.08
N ASP A 97 15.00 -8.91 -19.15
CA ASP A 97 14.74 -8.45 -20.51
C ASP A 97 13.23 -8.30 -20.76
N SER A 98 12.88 -7.42 -21.71
CA SER A 98 11.48 -7.22 -22.10
C SER A 98 10.90 -8.52 -22.65
N GLY A 99 9.77 -8.96 -22.07
CA GLY A 99 9.11 -10.21 -22.46
C GLY A 99 9.80 -11.49 -21.95
N GLU A 100 10.87 -11.37 -21.17
CA GLU A 100 11.60 -12.50 -20.60
C GLU A 100 11.41 -12.63 -19.09
N ALA A 101 11.64 -13.83 -18.58
CA ALA A 101 11.56 -14.15 -17.15
C ALA A 101 12.90 -14.62 -16.56
N VAL A 102 13.98 -14.58 -17.34
CA VAL A 102 15.32 -14.94 -16.86
C VAL A 102 15.91 -13.76 -16.09
N ILE A 103 16.32 -14.00 -14.85
CA ILE A 103 16.88 -12.98 -13.96
C ILE A 103 18.32 -12.67 -14.41
N TYR A 104 18.67 -11.39 -14.54
CA TYR A 104 20.05 -10.97 -14.78
C TYR A 104 21.00 -11.38 -13.65
N ASP A 105 22.27 -11.62 -13.97
CA ASP A 105 23.24 -12.01 -12.94
C ASP A 105 23.51 -10.86 -11.95
N GLU A 106 23.47 -9.61 -12.41
CA GLU A 106 23.55 -8.43 -11.54
C GLU A 106 22.34 -8.33 -10.60
N ALA A 107 21.14 -8.70 -11.08
CA ALA A 107 19.93 -8.72 -10.26
C ALA A 107 19.96 -9.83 -9.21
N LYS A 108 20.62 -10.97 -9.49
CA LYS A 108 20.83 -12.03 -8.51
C LYS A 108 21.68 -11.57 -7.33
N LEU A 109 22.69 -10.73 -7.57
CA LEU A 109 23.50 -10.15 -6.49
C LEU A 109 22.64 -9.27 -5.57
N LEU A 110 21.80 -8.41 -6.14
CA LEU A 110 20.86 -7.59 -5.39
C LEU A 110 19.87 -8.45 -4.58
N LEU A 111 19.30 -9.48 -5.20
CA LEU A 111 18.40 -10.41 -4.51
C LEU A 111 19.10 -11.15 -3.37
N ALA A 112 20.39 -11.47 -3.51
CA ALA A 112 21.18 -12.09 -2.44
C ALA A 112 21.41 -11.14 -1.26
N ASP A 113 21.70 -9.87 -1.53
CA ASP A 113 21.84 -8.85 -0.49
C ASP A 113 20.50 -8.63 0.24
N ILE A 114 19.39 -8.50 -0.51
CA ILE A 114 18.05 -8.38 0.08
C ILE A 114 17.69 -9.63 0.90
N SER A 115 18.00 -10.83 0.40
CA SER A 115 17.74 -12.09 1.10
C SER A 115 18.43 -12.13 2.46
N THR A 116 19.70 -11.71 2.51
CA THR A 116 20.48 -11.63 3.75
C THR A 116 19.82 -10.73 4.79
N GLU A 117 19.16 -9.65 4.35
CA GLU A 117 18.49 -8.70 5.23
C GLU A 117 17.17 -9.23 5.84
N ILE A 118 16.54 -10.24 5.23
CA ILE A 118 15.19 -10.71 5.59
C ILE A 118 15.13 -12.18 6.02
N ILE A 119 16.20 -12.96 5.80
CA ILE A 119 16.20 -14.41 6.08
C ILE A 119 16.02 -14.74 7.57
N ASP A 120 16.59 -13.94 8.47
CA ASP A 120 16.56 -14.19 9.92
C ASP A 120 15.24 -13.77 10.60
N ILE A 121 14.33 -13.17 9.84
CA ILE A 121 13.12 -12.56 10.37
C ILE A 121 11.97 -13.55 10.18
N PRO A 122 11.10 -13.82 11.16
CA PRO A 122 10.12 -14.91 11.05
C PRO A 122 8.97 -14.66 10.07
N ASN A 123 8.97 -13.53 9.33
CA ASN A 123 7.88 -13.13 8.44
C ASN A 123 7.83 -13.95 7.15
N ASP A 124 6.61 -14.20 6.66
CA ASP A 124 6.39 -14.74 5.32
C ASP A 124 6.79 -13.71 4.25
N VAL A 125 7.41 -14.19 3.19
CA VAL A 125 7.81 -13.42 2.02
C VAL A 125 6.95 -13.82 0.84
N ARG A 126 6.32 -12.82 0.23
CA ARG A 126 5.58 -12.99 -1.02
C ARG A 126 6.29 -12.26 -2.14
N VAL A 127 6.64 -13.01 -3.17
CA VAL A 127 7.19 -12.48 -4.42
C VAL A 127 6.04 -12.24 -5.38
N GLU A 128 5.83 -10.96 -5.73
CA GLU A 128 4.74 -10.56 -6.61
C GLU A 128 5.29 -10.08 -7.97
N GLY A 129 4.80 -10.71 -9.04
CA GLY A 129 5.15 -10.38 -10.41
C GLY A 129 4.12 -9.43 -11.00
N HIS A 130 4.61 -8.33 -11.56
CA HIS A 130 3.79 -7.33 -12.25
C HIS A 130 4.34 -7.14 -13.66
N THR A 131 3.45 -6.84 -14.61
CA THR A 131 3.82 -6.46 -15.97
C THR A 131 3.29 -5.07 -16.25
N ASP A 132 3.88 -4.40 -17.25
CA ASP A 132 3.30 -3.20 -17.81
C ASP A 132 1.89 -3.43 -18.39
N SER A 133 1.24 -2.33 -18.75
CA SER A 133 -0.09 -2.33 -19.33
C SER A 133 -0.12 -2.80 -20.79
N ILE A 134 1.05 -2.98 -21.42
CA ILE A 134 1.20 -3.39 -22.81
C ILE A 134 0.97 -4.90 -22.88
N PRO A 135 -0.05 -5.37 -23.61
CA PRO A 135 -0.27 -6.81 -23.76
C PRO A 135 0.88 -7.46 -24.52
N ILE A 136 1.45 -8.53 -23.95
CA ILE A 136 2.34 -9.44 -24.69
C ILE A 136 1.56 -10.61 -25.26
N LYS A 137 2.07 -11.16 -26.35
CA LYS A 137 1.65 -12.46 -26.87
C LYS A 137 2.82 -13.10 -27.60
N THR A 138 3.53 -13.98 -26.90
CA THR A 138 4.67 -14.73 -27.42
C THR A 138 4.39 -16.22 -27.32
N ASP A 139 5.15 -17.05 -28.04
CA ASP A 139 5.01 -18.50 -27.95
C ASP A 139 5.31 -19.01 -26.53
N LYS A 140 6.22 -18.33 -25.83
CA LYS A 140 6.65 -18.64 -24.45
C LYS A 140 5.67 -18.13 -23.40
N PHE A 141 5.14 -16.93 -23.60
CA PHE A 141 4.19 -16.28 -22.70
C PHE A 141 2.96 -15.81 -23.49
N PRO A 142 1.87 -16.60 -23.48
CA PRO A 142 0.64 -16.28 -24.19
C PRO A 142 -0.03 -14.97 -23.73
N SER A 143 0.19 -14.58 -22.48
CA SER A 143 -0.27 -13.30 -21.93
C SER A 143 0.61 -12.81 -20.78
N ASN A 144 0.31 -11.59 -20.31
CA ASN A 144 0.95 -10.98 -19.15
C ASN A 144 0.73 -11.79 -17.85
N TRP A 145 -0.30 -12.65 -17.78
CA TRP A 145 -0.49 -13.56 -16.64
C TRP A 145 0.62 -14.60 -16.54
N GLU A 146 0.96 -15.25 -17.65
CA GLU A 146 2.02 -16.25 -17.66
C GLU A 146 3.38 -15.60 -17.43
N LEU A 147 3.64 -14.42 -18.01
CA LEU A 147 4.91 -13.72 -17.79
C LEU A 147 5.09 -13.27 -16.34
N SER A 148 4.10 -12.58 -15.76
CA SER A 148 4.16 -12.12 -14.36
C SER A 148 4.35 -13.27 -13.38
N THR A 149 3.57 -14.34 -13.54
CA THR A 149 3.66 -15.53 -12.68
C THR A 149 5.01 -16.22 -12.84
N SER A 150 5.52 -16.32 -14.07
CA SER A 150 6.83 -16.93 -14.34
C SER A 150 7.98 -16.13 -13.74
N ARG A 151 7.93 -14.80 -13.80
CA ARG A 151 8.93 -13.91 -13.16
C ARG A 151 8.94 -14.08 -11.65
N ALA A 152 7.76 -14.03 -11.02
CA ALA A 152 7.64 -14.23 -9.58
C ALA A 152 8.16 -15.62 -9.16
N THR A 153 7.81 -16.66 -9.93
CA THR A 153 8.24 -18.03 -9.67
C THR A 153 9.75 -18.19 -9.82
N ASN A 154 10.36 -17.58 -10.85
CA ASN A 154 11.80 -17.66 -11.04
C ASN A 154 12.57 -16.96 -9.91
N VAL A 155 12.09 -15.81 -9.42
CA VAL A 155 12.69 -15.13 -8.26
C VAL A 155 12.53 -15.98 -7.00
N ALA A 156 11.33 -16.48 -6.71
CA ALA A 156 11.12 -17.36 -5.54
C ALA A 156 11.98 -18.62 -5.61
N ARG A 157 12.10 -19.22 -6.79
CA ARG A 157 12.96 -20.40 -7.01
C ARG A 157 14.43 -20.07 -6.80
N PHE A 158 14.91 -18.94 -7.31
CA PHE A 158 16.28 -18.47 -7.06
C PHE A 158 16.55 -18.31 -5.56
N LEU A 159 15.64 -17.67 -4.81
CA LEU A 159 15.77 -17.50 -3.37
C LEU A 159 15.87 -18.85 -2.63
N VAL A 160 15.03 -19.82 -2.99
CA VAL A 160 15.03 -21.14 -2.32
C VAL A 160 16.19 -22.02 -2.74
N GLU A 161 16.43 -22.16 -4.05
CA GLU A 161 17.35 -23.16 -4.60
C GLU A 161 18.81 -22.69 -4.59
N GLU A 162 19.06 -21.38 -4.71
CA GLU A 162 20.43 -20.83 -4.78
C GLU A 162 20.85 -20.11 -3.48
N LEU A 163 19.90 -19.61 -2.68
CA LEU A 163 20.19 -18.85 -1.45
C LEU A 163 19.70 -19.54 -0.16
N ASP A 164 19.22 -20.78 -0.25
CA ASP A 164 18.72 -21.57 0.89
C ASP A 164 17.62 -20.85 1.70
N PHE A 165 16.79 -20.04 1.05
CA PHE A 165 15.69 -19.36 1.72
C PHE A 165 14.64 -20.37 2.23
N PRO A 166 14.10 -20.24 3.46
CA PRO A 166 13.16 -21.21 4.02
C PRO A 166 11.91 -21.38 3.11
N PRO A 167 11.68 -22.60 2.57
CA PRO A 167 10.64 -22.82 1.55
C PRO A 167 9.22 -22.72 2.12
N ASP A 168 9.04 -22.90 3.43
CA ASP A 168 7.78 -22.75 4.14
C ASP A 168 7.36 -21.29 4.31
N ARG A 169 8.29 -20.34 4.14
CA ARG A 169 8.07 -18.90 4.30
C ARG A 169 7.91 -18.15 2.99
N ILE A 170 7.98 -18.82 1.83
CA ILE A 170 7.96 -18.15 0.54
C ILE A 170 6.74 -18.52 -0.30
N SER A 171 6.18 -17.52 -0.97
CA SER A 171 5.10 -17.69 -1.94
C SER A 171 5.34 -16.80 -3.15
N ALA A 172 4.84 -17.23 -4.32
CA ALA A 172 4.92 -16.46 -5.56
C ALA A 172 3.52 -16.25 -6.15
N GLY A 173 3.26 -15.05 -6.67
CA GLY A 173 2.01 -14.70 -7.34
C GLY A 173 2.24 -13.74 -8.51
N GLY A 174 1.48 -13.88 -9.59
CA GLY A 174 1.49 -12.96 -10.72
C GLY A 174 0.17 -12.21 -10.83
N TYR A 175 0.23 -10.88 -10.99
CA TYR A 175 -0.96 -10.02 -11.07
C TYR A 175 -1.15 -9.36 -12.44
N SER A 176 -0.35 -9.77 -13.42
CA SER A 176 -0.43 -9.24 -14.79
C SER A 176 -0.36 -7.70 -14.76
N LYS A 177 -1.16 -7.04 -15.60
CA LYS A 177 -1.31 -5.58 -15.65
C LYS A 177 -2.35 -4.99 -14.70
N TYR A 178 -3.04 -5.83 -13.92
CA TYR A 178 -4.24 -5.42 -13.18
C TYR A 178 -3.94 -4.89 -11.78
N GLN A 179 -2.72 -5.10 -11.28
CA GLN A 179 -2.18 -4.43 -10.10
C GLN A 179 -0.78 -3.92 -10.47
N PRO A 180 -0.59 -2.63 -10.75
CA PRO A 180 0.76 -2.11 -10.99
C PRO A 180 1.56 -2.05 -9.68
N ALA A 181 2.87 -2.33 -9.76
CA ALA A 181 3.79 -2.35 -8.60
C ALA A 181 4.05 -0.97 -7.97
N VAL A 182 3.68 0.09 -8.69
CA VAL A 182 3.67 1.46 -8.17
C VAL A 182 2.21 1.85 -8.07
N GLN A 183 1.69 1.88 -6.84
CA GLN A 183 0.44 2.54 -6.53
C GLN A 183 0.74 4.05 -6.54
N THR A 184 0.63 4.67 -7.69
CA THR A 184 0.77 6.12 -7.82
C THR A 184 -0.38 6.81 -7.06
N ALA A 185 -0.25 8.09 -6.70
CA ALA A 185 -1.39 8.88 -6.20
C ALA A 185 -2.62 8.77 -7.15
N TYR A 186 -2.35 8.62 -8.45
CA TYR A 186 -3.31 8.29 -9.49
C TYR A 186 -4.05 6.95 -9.26
N ASP A 187 -3.39 5.91 -8.78
CA ASP A 187 -4.04 4.61 -8.50
C ASP A 187 -4.97 4.68 -7.28
N ASN A 188 -4.67 5.53 -6.30
CA ASN A 188 -5.56 5.80 -5.17
C ASN A 188 -6.84 6.48 -5.67
N VAL A 189 -6.71 7.52 -6.50
CA VAL A 189 -7.84 8.24 -7.10
C VAL A 189 -8.68 7.31 -8.00
N ILE A 190 -8.06 6.45 -8.80
CA ILE A 190 -8.76 5.48 -9.67
C ILE A 190 -9.46 4.39 -8.84
N SER A 191 -8.85 3.93 -7.74
CA SER A 191 -9.46 2.93 -6.86
C SER A 191 -10.70 3.45 -6.15
N ASP A 192 -10.65 4.69 -5.65
CA ASP A 192 -11.77 5.40 -5.03
C ASP A 192 -12.89 5.65 -6.06
N TYR A 193 -12.53 6.06 -7.28
CA TYR A 193 -13.49 6.20 -8.39
C TYR A 193 -14.21 4.88 -8.71
N ARG A 194 -13.48 3.76 -8.87
CA ARG A 194 -14.08 2.44 -9.16
C ARG A 194 -15.06 1.98 -8.07
N GLN A 195 -14.78 2.33 -6.82
CA GLN A 195 -15.64 2.01 -5.70
C GLN A 195 -16.91 2.87 -5.72
N ARG A 196 -16.78 4.19 -5.92
CA ARG A 196 -17.93 5.11 -6.05
C ARG A 196 -18.86 4.76 -7.22
N VAL A 197 -18.30 4.36 -8.37
CA VAL A 197 -19.08 3.91 -9.55
C VAL A 197 -19.86 2.63 -9.26
N ARG A 198 -19.30 1.72 -8.46
CA ARG A 198 -19.99 0.48 -8.05
C ARG A 198 -21.19 0.77 -7.14
N ASP A 199 -21.10 1.82 -6.34
CA ASP A 199 -22.12 2.18 -5.35
C ASP A 199 -23.26 3.05 -5.93
N VAL A 200 -23.24 3.37 -7.23
CA VAL A 200 -24.30 4.15 -7.89
C VAL A 200 -25.59 3.31 -8.00
N PRO A 201 -26.70 3.73 -7.37
CA PRO A 201 -27.97 2.99 -7.44
C PRO A 201 -28.53 2.96 -8.87
N SER A 202 -29.05 1.81 -9.31
CA SER A 202 -29.54 1.56 -10.68
C SER A 202 -30.75 2.40 -11.13
N GLN A 203 -31.24 3.31 -10.29
CA GLN A 203 -32.47 4.08 -10.50
C GLN A 203 -32.24 5.43 -11.20
N TYR A 204 -31.00 5.81 -11.50
CA TYR A 204 -30.70 7.02 -12.27
C TYR A 204 -30.78 6.73 -13.77
N SER A 205 -31.56 7.53 -14.52
CA SER A 205 -31.70 7.35 -15.96
C SER A 205 -30.33 7.43 -16.65
N GLU A 206 -30.11 6.54 -17.60
CA GLU A 206 -28.80 6.22 -18.18
C GLU A 206 -28.07 7.45 -18.75
N ALA A 207 -28.80 8.46 -19.23
CA ALA A 207 -28.24 9.70 -19.77
C ALA A 207 -27.79 10.70 -18.67
N LEU A 208 -28.53 10.79 -17.56
CA LEU A 208 -28.18 11.68 -16.44
C LEU A 208 -27.01 11.10 -15.64
N SER A 209 -26.93 9.76 -15.56
CA SER A 209 -25.80 9.03 -14.99
C SER A 209 -24.53 9.23 -15.84
N LYS A 210 -24.60 9.06 -17.17
CA LYS A 210 -23.43 9.23 -18.06
C LYS A 210 -22.87 10.64 -18.05
N ALA A 211 -23.71 11.68 -18.15
CA ALA A 211 -23.24 13.07 -18.17
C ALA A 211 -22.55 13.47 -16.86
N LYS A 212 -23.12 13.07 -15.72
CA LYS A 212 -22.55 13.33 -14.39
C LYS A 212 -21.24 12.57 -14.17
N LEU A 213 -21.15 11.37 -14.72
CA LEU A 213 -19.94 10.54 -14.70
C LEU A 213 -18.82 11.09 -15.59
N GLU A 214 -19.15 11.71 -16.73
CA GLU A 214 -18.17 12.40 -17.60
C GLU A 214 -17.68 13.72 -17.01
N GLU A 215 -18.55 14.49 -16.36
CA GLU A 215 -18.16 15.70 -15.62
C GLU A 215 -17.17 15.36 -14.49
N GLU A 216 -17.47 14.32 -13.71
CA GLU A 216 -16.62 13.87 -12.60
C GLU A 216 -15.29 13.25 -13.09
N LYS A 217 -15.29 12.57 -14.24
CA LYS A 217 -14.05 12.10 -14.91
C LYS A 217 -13.15 13.26 -15.32
N GLU A 218 -13.71 14.31 -15.88
CA GLU A 218 -12.92 15.47 -16.33
C GLU A 218 -12.33 16.24 -15.15
N GLU A 219 -13.06 16.33 -14.03
CA GLU A 219 -12.55 16.91 -12.79
C GLU A 219 -11.36 16.09 -12.25
N ILE A 220 -11.47 14.77 -12.19
CA ILE A 220 -10.36 13.87 -11.78
C ILE A 220 -9.16 14.02 -12.72
N HIS A 221 -9.37 14.02 -14.04
CA HIS A 221 -8.29 14.25 -15.01
C HIS A 221 -7.65 15.63 -14.84
N SER A 222 -8.39 16.65 -14.42
CA SER A 222 -7.83 17.97 -14.13
C SER A 222 -6.92 17.97 -12.90
N LEU A 223 -7.31 17.26 -11.83
CA LEU A 223 -6.52 17.12 -10.61
C LEU A 223 -5.23 16.33 -10.86
N ILE A 224 -5.32 15.25 -11.62
CA ILE A 224 -4.16 14.44 -12.03
C ILE A 224 -3.15 15.29 -12.82
N ARG A 225 -3.64 16.09 -13.78
CA ARG A 225 -2.77 17.01 -14.52
C ARG A 225 -2.07 17.97 -13.55
N ALA A 226 -2.81 18.58 -12.64
CA ALA A 226 -2.24 19.53 -11.67
C ALA A 226 -1.17 18.89 -10.77
N GLU A 227 -1.39 17.67 -10.30
CA GLU A 227 -0.42 16.93 -9.47
C GLU A 227 0.83 16.53 -10.27
N GLN A 228 0.66 16.07 -11.51
CA GLN A 228 1.78 15.78 -12.41
C GLN A 228 2.65 17.02 -12.66
N TYR A 229 2.03 18.20 -12.83
CA TYR A 229 2.76 19.46 -12.95
C TYR A 229 3.53 19.83 -11.68
N ALA A 230 2.95 19.58 -10.49
CA ALA A 230 3.62 19.86 -9.22
C ALA A 230 4.86 18.99 -9.03
N ILE A 231 4.74 17.67 -9.24
CA ILE A 231 5.86 16.71 -9.15
C ILE A 231 6.95 17.05 -10.16
N GLN A 232 6.58 17.37 -11.39
CA GLN A 232 7.55 17.75 -12.43
C GLN A 232 8.26 19.07 -12.12
N ARG A 233 7.58 20.02 -11.48
CA ARG A 233 8.17 21.28 -11.01
C ARG A 233 9.19 21.04 -9.90
N GLU A 234 8.85 20.22 -8.90
CA GLU A 234 9.80 19.86 -7.84
C GLU A 234 11.04 19.15 -8.40
N MET A 235 10.85 18.23 -9.37
CA MET A 235 11.95 17.57 -10.05
C MET A 235 12.83 18.56 -10.84
N GLN A 236 12.24 19.57 -11.49
CA GLN A 236 13.00 20.64 -12.14
C GLN A 236 13.82 21.45 -11.13
N ASP A 237 13.24 21.81 -9.98
CA ASP A 237 13.92 22.58 -8.94
C ASP A 237 15.12 21.81 -8.36
N VAL A 238 14.96 20.50 -8.12
CA VAL A 238 16.06 19.62 -7.67
C VAL A 238 17.16 19.55 -8.73
N LEU A 239 16.82 19.36 -10.01
CA LEU A 239 17.81 19.33 -11.09
C LEU A 239 18.55 20.66 -11.24
N GLN A 240 17.86 21.79 -11.10
CA GLN A 240 18.49 23.11 -11.11
C GLN A 240 19.45 23.31 -9.93
N MET A 241 19.08 22.82 -8.74
CA MET A 241 19.98 22.83 -7.58
C MET A 241 21.23 21.97 -7.82
N GLN A 242 21.08 20.80 -8.45
CA GLN A 242 22.21 19.94 -8.82
C GLN A 242 23.12 20.57 -9.89
N ILE A 243 22.55 21.32 -10.84
CA ILE A 243 23.32 22.08 -11.83
C ILE A 243 24.14 23.18 -11.15
N ALA A 244 23.54 23.91 -10.22
CA ALA A 244 24.21 24.97 -9.46
C ALA A 244 25.37 24.42 -8.60
N ALA A 245 25.21 23.22 -8.02
CA ALA A 245 26.21 22.56 -7.19
C ALA A 245 27.28 21.77 -7.98
N ALA A 246 27.15 21.60 -9.29
CA ALA A 246 28.07 20.78 -10.06
C ALA A 246 29.44 21.45 -10.28
N ASN A 247 30.52 20.75 -9.94
CA ASN A 247 31.91 21.25 -10.06
C ASN A 247 32.58 21.04 -11.43
N SER A 248 31.86 20.46 -12.41
CA SER A 248 32.37 20.12 -13.74
C SER A 248 31.41 20.56 -14.84
N ASP A 249 31.94 21.22 -15.87
CA ASP A 249 31.16 21.68 -17.04
C ASP A 249 30.54 20.53 -17.84
N SER A 250 31.13 19.33 -17.79
CA SER A 250 30.56 18.14 -18.40
C SER A 250 29.32 17.67 -17.64
N ARG A 251 29.33 17.77 -16.31
CA ARG A 251 28.19 17.41 -15.44
C ARG A 251 27.05 18.42 -15.56
N LYS A 252 27.37 19.72 -15.59
CA LYS A 252 26.39 20.80 -15.85
C LYS A 252 25.69 20.59 -17.20
N ARG A 253 26.46 20.29 -18.25
CA ARG A 253 25.88 20.03 -19.59
C ARG A 253 24.99 18.78 -19.64
N ALA A 254 25.33 17.73 -18.91
CA ALA A 254 24.49 16.53 -18.83
C ALA A 254 23.17 16.80 -18.09
N LEU A 255 23.21 17.53 -16.98
CA LEU A 255 22.03 17.90 -16.22
C LEU A 255 21.13 18.88 -16.99
N ASN A 256 21.70 19.87 -17.68
CA ASN A 256 20.93 20.79 -18.54
C ASN A 256 20.19 20.05 -19.66
N ARG A 257 20.83 19.07 -20.32
CA ARG A 257 20.13 18.23 -21.32
C ARG A 257 18.97 17.43 -20.74
N ARG A 258 19.09 17.01 -19.47
CA ARG A 258 18.02 16.27 -18.77
C ARG A 258 16.85 17.20 -18.44
N VAL A 259 17.12 18.44 -18.03
CA VAL A 259 16.10 19.49 -17.86
C VAL A 259 15.38 19.78 -19.18
N ASP A 260 16.11 20.00 -20.27
CA ASP A 260 15.52 20.28 -21.60
C ASP A 260 14.64 19.11 -22.11
N MET A 261 15.04 17.87 -21.82
CA MET A 261 14.24 16.68 -22.14
C MET A 261 12.92 16.64 -21.35
N ILE A 262 12.94 17.02 -20.07
CA ILE A 262 11.74 17.08 -19.23
C ILE A 262 10.81 18.20 -19.73
N VAL A 263 11.35 19.39 -20.02
CA VAL A 263 10.59 20.55 -20.52
C VAL A 263 9.99 20.30 -21.91
N SER A 264 10.72 19.63 -22.81
CA SER A 264 10.21 19.31 -24.15
C SER A 264 9.10 18.26 -24.14
N ARG A 265 9.18 17.24 -23.26
CA ARG A 265 8.08 16.28 -23.06
C ARG A 265 6.83 16.97 -22.52
N LEU A 266 7.00 17.90 -21.57
CA LEU A 266 5.94 18.77 -21.05
C LEU A 266 5.22 19.56 -22.16
N GLY A 267 5.96 20.18 -23.09
CA GLY A 267 5.36 20.91 -24.21
C GLY A 267 4.59 20.03 -25.20
N ALA A 268 5.14 18.85 -25.52
CA ALA A 268 4.52 17.91 -26.47
C ALA A 268 3.23 17.27 -25.92
N GLU A 269 3.14 17.05 -24.62
CA GLU A 269 1.95 16.44 -23.97
C GLU A 269 0.78 17.43 -23.87
N VAL A 270 1.07 18.74 -23.80
CA VAL A 270 0.09 19.83 -23.81
C VAL A 270 -0.49 20.08 -25.22
N GLU A 271 0.35 20.03 -26.26
CA GLU A 271 -0.08 20.26 -27.64
C GLU A 271 -0.72 19.02 -28.29
N GLY A 272 -0.31 17.80 -27.91
CA GLY A 272 -0.72 16.55 -28.54
C GLY A 272 -2.14 16.05 -28.23
N ARG A 273 -2.89 16.70 -27.31
CA ARG A 273 -4.26 16.28 -26.96
C ARG A 273 -5.35 17.32 -27.27
N GLY A 274 -5.00 18.42 -27.94
CA GLY A 274 -5.99 19.36 -28.48
C GLY A 274 -6.76 18.84 -29.71
N SER A 275 -6.42 17.67 -30.27
CA SER A 275 -6.99 17.20 -31.54
C SER A 275 -7.42 15.72 -31.62
N HIS A 276 -7.25 14.91 -30.57
CA HIS A 276 -7.71 13.52 -30.58
C HIS A 276 -8.98 13.32 -29.75
N ALA A 277 -10.12 13.52 -30.42
CA ALA A 277 -11.34 12.79 -30.07
C ALA A 277 -11.02 11.29 -30.12
N LEU A 278 -11.20 10.60 -29.00
CA LEU A 278 -11.10 9.15 -28.93
C LEU A 278 -12.23 8.51 -29.75
N PRO A 279 -12.00 7.38 -30.42
CA PRO A 279 -13.02 6.71 -31.22
C PRO A 279 -14.12 6.16 -30.30
N GLU A 280 -15.38 6.43 -30.66
CA GLU A 280 -16.54 5.81 -30.02
C GLU A 280 -16.47 4.29 -30.22
N GLU A 281 -16.13 3.57 -29.16
CA GLU A 281 -16.29 2.12 -29.12
C GLU A 281 -17.75 1.80 -28.80
N ASN A 282 -18.43 1.27 -29.81
CA ASN A 282 -19.81 0.82 -29.76
C ASN A 282 -20.04 -0.17 -28.60
N LEU A 283 -20.79 0.27 -27.59
CA LEU A 283 -21.48 -0.60 -26.65
C LEU A 283 -22.73 -1.16 -27.33
N ASN A 284 -22.64 -2.41 -27.78
CA ASN A 284 -23.78 -3.33 -27.89
C ASN A 284 -23.66 -4.38 -26.79
#